data_AF-A0A7S2U8B8-F1
#
_entry.id   AF-A0A7S2U8B8-F1
#
_cell.length_a   1.000
_cell.length_b   1.000
_cell.length_c   1.000
_cell.angle_alpha   90.00
_cell.angle_beta   90.00
_cell.angle_gamma   90.00
#
_symmetry.space_group_name_H-M   'P 1'
#
loop_
_entity.id
_entity.type
_entity.pdbx_description
1 polymer ?
#
loop_
_entity_poly.entity_id
_entity_poly.type
_entity_poly.pdbx_seq_one_letter_code
_entity_poly.pdbx_strand_id
1 'polypeptide(L)'
;MTRGLATMAVAHQMNEMNNAENGQAGARGTSSARVDIEGQLGVCDRGGVCVSRSMPVILTGHINELDWEDFCDKLDEALVPMEKVKQINFYMLIVSIVIFIFFFLIMIVALFNFDSSKNFDAWWAFMVIALAVLMLGTLGTVLYTKSETMKARTALRRVCDEESKLHPGLSFHVKFQVHMWFSGGGGSRNVNSKLYNYIEVQVAHQGPDITVGMAPVFVDEPQARVTAAPVPTPAAATGGRSPAQRLADLELIKEHLSDEEYKKKRTDIIMEL
;
A
#
# COMPACT_ATOMS: atom_id res chain seq x y z
N MET A 1 -5.86 -1.97 26.28
CA MET A 1 -4.61 -2.64 25.87
C MET A 1 -4.83 -3.93 25.06
N THR A 2 -5.93 -4.66 25.21
CA THR A 2 -6.16 -5.96 24.51
C THR A 2 -6.55 -5.85 23.03
N ARG A 3 -7.17 -4.76 22.57
CA ARG A 3 -7.51 -4.57 21.14
C ARG A 3 -6.29 -4.47 20.20
N GLY A 4 -5.15 -3.98 20.70
CA GLY A 4 -3.93 -3.85 19.90
C GLY A 4 -3.28 -5.19 19.53
N LEU A 5 -3.35 -6.18 20.43
CA LEU A 5 -2.72 -7.49 20.25
C LEU A 5 -3.39 -8.32 19.14
N ALA A 6 -4.72 -8.31 19.06
CA ALA A 6 -5.45 -9.06 18.04
C ALA A 6 -5.22 -8.47 16.62
N THR A 7 -5.17 -7.14 16.49
CA THR A 7 -4.84 -6.49 15.21
C THR A 7 -3.38 -6.68 14.82
N MET A 8 -2.45 -6.72 15.79
CA MET A 8 -1.04 -7.01 15.51
C MET A 8 -0.84 -8.45 15.03
N ALA A 9 -1.52 -9.43 15.63
CA ALA A 9 -1.39 -10.84 15.22
C ALA A 9 -1.85 -11.05 13.76
N VAL A 10 -2.96 -10.42 13.37
CA VAL A 10 -3.48 -10.51 11.99
C VAL A 10 -2.58 -9.76 11.00
N ALA A 11 -2.07 -8.58 11.38
CA ALA A 11 -1.13 -7.83 10.54
C ALA A 11 0.20 -8.57 10.36
N HIS A 12 0.69 -9.24 11.41
CA HIS A 12 1.89 -10.06 11.37
C HIS A 12 1.71 -11.26 10.43
N GLN A 13 0.60 -12.00 10.57
CA GLN A 13 0.31 -13.15 9.72
C GLN A 13 0.12 -12.75 8.24
N MET A 14 -0.49 -11.60 7.96
CA MET A 14 -0.57 -11.05 6.60
C MET A 14 0.80 -10.65 6.04
N ASN A 15 1.67 -10.09 6.89
CA ASN A 15 3.02 -9.71 6.47
C ASN A 15 3.90 -10.93 6.18
N GLU A 16 3.77 -12.00 6.96
CA GLU A 16 4.48 -13.27 6.71
C GLU A 16 4.04 -13.94 5.41
N MET A 17 2.73 -13.93 5.10
CA MET A 17 2.25 -14.46 3.82
C MET A 17 2.78 -13.64 2.63
N ASN A 18 2.82 -12.31 2.74
CA ASN A 18 3.38 -11.46 1.69
C ASN A 18 4.91 -11.64 1.54
N ASN A 19 5.64 -11.81 2.64
CA ASN A 19 7.10 -12.01 2.60
C ASN A 19 7.50 -13.38 2.07
N ALA A 20 6.71 -14.43 2.35
CA ALA A 20 6.94 -15.76 1.79
C ALA A 20 6.79 -15.77 0.26
N GLU A 21 5.86 -14.96 -0.28
CA GLU A 21 5.66 -14.81 -1.72
C GLU A 21 6.78 -14.00 -2.39
N ASN A 22 7.35 -13.00 -1.70
CA ASN A 22 8.43 -12.16 -2.24
C ASN A 22 9.83 -12.81 -2.12
N GLY A 23 10.02 -13.83 -1.28
CA GLY A 23 11.33 -14.43 -1.00
C GLY A 23 11.92 -15.33 -2.10
N GLN A 24 11.18 -15.64 -3.17
CA GLN A 24 11.64 -16.51 -4.26
C GLN A 24 11.96 -15.79 -5.58
N ALA A 25 11.85 -14.46 -5.64
CA ALA A 25 12.24 -13.67 -6.81
C ALA A 25 13.77 -13.52 -6.86
N GLY A 26 14.47 -14.60 -7.21
CA GLY A 26 15.90 -14.56 -7.53
C GLY A 26 16.16 -13.57 -8.67
N ALA A 27 17.04 -12.61 -8.40
CA ALA A 27 17.70 -11.57 -9.21
C ALA A 27 17.77 -11.74 -10.76
N ARG A 28 16.67 -12.04 -11.44
CA ARG A 28 16.48 -11.78 -12.87
C ARG A 28 15.82 -10.40 -12.98
N GLY A 29 16.44 -9.49 -13.72
CA GLY A 29 15.99 -8.10 -13.85
C GLY A 29 14.63 -8.00 -14.54
N THR A 30 13.55 -8.19 -13.78
CA THR A 30 12.20 -7.86 -14.23
C THR A 30 11.98 -6.37 -14.01
N SER A 31 11.58 -5.66 -15.07
CA SER A 31 11.10 -4.29 -14.93
C SER A 31 9.70 -4.33 -14.33
N SER A 32 9.54 -3.73 -13.15
CA SER A 32 8.26 -3.60 -12.44
C SER A 32 7.88 -2.13 -12.36
N ALA A 33 6.59 -1.82 -12.56
CA ALA A 33 6.02 -0.52 -12.30
C ALA A 33 4.82 -0.63 -11.35
N ARG A 34 4.58 0.47 -10.65
CA ARG A 34 3.48 0.61 -9.70
C ARG A 34 2.41 1.52 -10.28
N VAL A 35 1.17 1.07 -10.19
CA VAL A 35 -0.03 1.82 -10.53
C VAL A 35 -0.76 2.10 -9.22
N ASP A 36 -0.81 3.36 -8.83
CA ASP A 36 -1.44 3.77 -7.59
C ASP A 36 -2.96 3.83 -7.70
N ILE A 37 -3.62 3.50 -6.60
CA ILE A 37 -5.06 3.66 -6.45
C ILE A 37 -5.26 4.87 -5.52
N GLU A 38 -5.86 5.91 -6.07
CA GLU A 38 -6.09 7.19 -5.43
C GLU A 38 -7.31 7.13 -4.49
N GLY A 39 -7.45 8.15 -3.64
CA GLY A 39 -8.62 8.27 -2.77
C GLY A 39 -8.73 7.22 -1.66
N GLN A 40 -7.73 6.34 -1.42
CA GLN A 40 -7.86 5.27 -0.41
C GLN A 40 -7.87 5.78 1.04
N LEU A 41 -7.12 6.83 1.36
CA LEU A 41 -6.76 7.18 2.76
C LEU A 41 -7.55 8.33 3.38
N GLY A 42 -8.43 9.00 2.63
CA GLY A 42 -9.27 10.08 3.15
C GLY A 42 -10.63 9.60 3.65
N VAL A 43 -11.00 9.96 4.89
CA VAL A 43 -12.40 9.98 5.37
C VAL A 43 -13.12 11.24 4.86
N CYS A 44 -12.36 12.31 4.59
CA CYS A 44 -12.87 13.61 4.16
C CYS A 44 -12.64 13.90 2.67
N ASP A 45 -12.01 12.98 1.95
CA ASP A 45 -11.80 13.16 0.52
C ASP A 45 -13.12 12.78 -0.18
N ARG A 46 -13.78 13.79 -0.78
CA ARG A 46 -15.05 13.58 -1.50
C ARG A 46 -14.83 12.90 -2.86
N GLY A 47 -13.58 12.78 -3.30
CA GLY A 47 -13.24 11.96 -4.47
C GLY A 47 -13.52 10.49 -4.20
N GLY A 48 -14.10 9.80 -5.17
CA GLY A 48 -14.23 8.35 -5.16
C GLY A 48 -12.85 7.66 -5.10
N VAL A 49 -12.85 6.35 -4.87
CA VAL A 49 -11.62 5.55 -4.98
C VAL A 49 -11.46 5.17 -6.44
N CYS A 50 -10.44 5.70 -7.11
CA CYS A 50 -10.15 5.43 -8.52
C CYS A 50 -8.69 5.06 -8.74
N VAL A 51 -8.41 4.41 -9.86
CA VAL A 51 -7.04 4.07 -10.28
C VAL A 51 -6.42 5.24 -11.01
N SER A 52 -5.12 5.48 -10.79
CA SER A 52 -4.39 6.51 -11.52
C SER A 52 -4.34 6.14 -13.00
N ARG A 53 -4.89 7.01 -13.86
CA ARG A 53 -4.96 6.78 -15.31
C ARG A 53 -3.62 7.00 -16.03
N SER A 54 -2.59 7.47 -15.34
CA SER A 54 -1.27 7.64 -15.96
C SER A 54 -0.64 6.29 -16.29
N MET A 55 -0.48 5.97 -17.58
CA MET A 55 0.17 4.75 -18.03
C MET A 55 1.68 4.77 -17.68
N PRO A 56 2.19 3.77 -16.95
CA PRO A 56 3.63 3.64 -16.72
C PRO A 56 4.42 3.52 -18.04
N VAL A 57 5.58 4.17 -18.10
CA VAL A 57 6.44 4.14 -19.31
C VAL A 57 6.82 2.71 -19.72
N ILE A 58 6.96 1.79 -18.76
CA ILE A 58 7.29 0.39 -19.06
C ILE A 58 6.19 -0.36 -19.83
N LEU A 59 4.96 0.15 -19.81
CA LEU A 59 3.84 -0.43 -20.56
C LEU A 59 3.75 0.14 -21.98
N THR A 60 4.49 1.21 -22.27
CA THR A 60 4.48 1.86 -23.59
C THR A 60 5.01 0.88 -24.63
N GLY A 61 4.17 0.52 -25.60
CA GLY A 61 4.48 -0.47 -26.64
C GLY A 61 4.02 -1.90 -26.34
N HIS A 62 3.56 -2.19 -25.11
CA HIS A 62 2.97 -3.48 -24.75
C HIS A 62 1.44 -3.45 -24.69
N ILE A 63 0.88 -2.31 -24.30
CA ILE A 63 -0.57 -2.04 -24.29
C ILE A 63 -0.84 -0.75 -25.05
N ASN A 64 -1.95 -0.68 -25.78
CA ASN A 64 -2.37 0.56 -26.42
C ASN A 64 -3.10 1.46 -25.39
N GLU A 65 -3.24 2.75 -25.69
CA GLU A 65 -3.85 3.72 -24.75
C GLU A 65 -5.33 3.42 -24.47
N LEU A 66 -6.09 2.92 -25.46
CA LEU A 66 -7.50 2.58 -25.31
C LEU A 66 -7.72 1.35 -24.41
N ASP A 67 -6.90 0.30 -24.57
CA ASP A 67 -6.92 -0.90 -23.74
C ASP A 67 -6.52 -0.56 -22.30
N TRP A 68 -5.58 0.38 -22.12
CA TRP A 68 -5.20 0.89 -20.81
C TRP A 68 -6.36 1.65 -20.14
N GLU A 69 -7.06 2.51 -20.87
CA GLU A 69 -8.24 3.20 -20.36
C GLU A 69 -9.37 2.22 -19.99
N ASP A 70 -9.64 1.22 -20.84
CA ASP A 70 -10.63 0.17 -20.56
C ASP A 70 -10.24 -0.67 -19.33
N PHE A 71 -8.95 -0.98 -19.16
CA PHE A 71 -8.45 -1.63 -17.95
C PHE A 71 -8.68 -0.76 -16.71
N CYS A 72 -8.37 0.54 -16.76
CA CYS A 72 -8.63 1.46 -15.66
C CYS A 72 -10.13 1.53 -15.32
N ASP A 73 -11.01 1.58 -16.32
CA ASP A 73 -12.46 1.61 -16.12
C ASP A 73 -12.97 0.34 -15.43
N LYS A 74 -12.49 -0.85 -15.83
CA LYS A 74 -12.81 -2.12 -15.16
C LYS A 74 -12.33 -2.16 -13.71
N LEU A 75 -11.15 -1.60 -13.43
CA LEU A 75 -10.62 -1.50 -12.07
C LEU A 75 -11.43 -0.53 -11.21
N ASP A 76 -11.82 0.62 -11.76
CA ASP A 76 -12.69 1.60 -11.11
C ASP A 76 -14.04 0.96 -10.77
N GLU A 77 -14.63 0.18 -11.69
CA GLU A 77 -15.86 -0.58 -11.44
C GLU A 77 -15.69 -1.59 -10.28
N ALA A 78 -14.55 -2.31 -10.26
CA ALA A 78 -14.22 -3.25 -9.17
C ALA A 78 -14.03 -2.55 -7.81
N LEU A 79 -13.70 -1.26 -7.80
CA LEU A 79 -13.50 -0.43 -6.61
C LEU A 79 -14.79 0.20 -6.04
N VAL A 80 -15.89 0.21 -6.79
CA VAL A 80 -17.20 0.77 -6.35
C VAL A 80 -17.65 0.26 -4.97
N PRO A 81 -17.49 -1.03 -4.59
CA PRO A 81 -17.86 -1.48 -3.25
C PRO A 81 -17.03 -0.80 -2.14
N MET A 82 -15.78 -0.43 -2.40
CA MET A 82 -14.94 0.28 -1.42
C MET A 82 -15.44 1.71 -1.17
N GLU A 83 -15.98 2.38 -2.19
CA GLU A 83 -16.60 3.69 -2.02
C GLU A 83 -17.83 3.60 -1.11
N LYS A 84 -18.70 2.61 -1.32
CA LYS A 84 -19.88 2.37 -0.47
C LYS A 84 -19.48 2.11 0.99
N VAL A 85 -18.43 1.32 1.21
CA VAL A 85 -17.89 1.04 2.55
C VAL A 85 -17.44 2.33 3.26
N LYS A 86 -16.80 3.26 2.55
CA LYS A 86 -16.39 4.55 3.13
C LYS A 86 -17.58 5.39 3.55
N GLN A 87 -18.59 5.51 2.67
CA GLN A 87 -19.81 6.26 2.97
C GLN A 87 -20.53 5.66 4.19
N ILE A 88 -20.71 4.33 4.23
CA ILE A 88 -21.34 3.64 5.36
C ILE A 88 -20.55 3.86 6.66
N ASN A 89 -19.22 3.74 6.63
CA ASN A 89 -18.39 4.01 7.81
C ASN A 89 -18.52 5.45 8.30
N PHE A 90 -18.59 6.42 7.39
CA PHE A 90 -18.78 7.83 7.73
C PHE A 90 -20.15 8.07 8.38
N TYR A 91 -21.23 7.54 7.80
CA TYR A 91 -22.56 7.64 8.40
C TYR A 91 -22.64 6.96 9.77
N MET A 92 -22.05 5.77 9.92
CA MET A 92 -22.01 5.05 11.19
C MET A 92 -21.19 5.81 12.25
N LEU A 93 -20.14 6.52 11.87
CA LEU A 93 -19.39 7.39 12.78
C LEU A 93 -20.27 8.55 13.28
N ILE A 94 -20.97 9.24 12.39
CA ILE A 94 -21.88 10.33 12.77
C ILE A 94 -22.98 9.83 13.71
N VAL A 95 -23.64 8.72 13.35
CA VAL A 95 -24.69 8.11 14.17
C VAL A 95 -24.16 7.75 15.56
N SER A 96 -22.96 7.16 15.64
CA SER A 96 -22.30 6.83 16.91
C SER A 96 -22.07 8.07 17.79
N ILE A 97 -21.60 9.18 17.20
CA ILE A 97 -21.39 10.45 17.93
C ILE A 97 -22.71 11.01 18.44
N VAL A 98 -23.77 11.02 17.62
CA VAL A 98 -25.10 11.52 18.02
C VAL A 98 -25.66 10.70 19.17
N ILE A 99 -25.58 9.37 19.07
CA ILE A 99 -26.01 8.47 20.15
C ILE A 99 -25.21 8.74 21.43
N PHE A 100 -23.88 8.89 21.32
CA PHE A 100 -23.03 9.19 22.47
C PHE A 100 -23.42 10.50 23.16
N ILE A 101 -23.63 11.58 22.40
CA ILE A 101 -24.07 12.89 22.94
C ILE A 101 -25.42 12.75 23.64
N PHE A 102 -26.37 12.03 23.03
CA PHE A 102 -27.69 11.79 23.61
C PHE A 102 -27.61 11.09 24.98
N PHE A 103 -26.86 9.99 25.08
CA PHE A 103 -26.66 9.29 26.36
C PHE A 103 -25.89 10.13 27.38
N PHE A 104 -24.93 10.94 26.93
CA PHE A 104 -24.18 11.85 27.78
C PHE A 104 -25.08 12.93 28.40
N LEU A 105 -26.00 13.50 27.63
CA LEU A 105 -26.99 14.46 28.14
C LEU A 105 -27.95 13.81 29.14
N ILE A 106 -28.43 12.59 28.87
CA ILE A 106 -29.25 11.82 29.82
C ILE A 106 -28.48 11.59 31.13
N MET A 107 -27.19 11.27 31.05
CA MET A 107 -26.32 11.12 32.23
C MET A 107 -26.23 12.40 33.04
N ILE A 108 -26.00 13.55 32.40
CA ILE A 108 -25.94 14.83 33.10
C ILE A 108 -27.26 15.10 33.84
N VAL A 109 -28.40 14.93 33.16
CA VAL A 109 -29.72 15.12 33.78
C VAL A 109 -29.91 14.15 34.95
N ALA A 110 -29.52 12.89 34.81
CA ALA A 110 -29.62 11.91 35.88
C ALA A 110 -28.78 12.32 37.10
N LEU A 111 -27.53 12.77 36.90
CA LEU A 111 -26.64 13.22 37.97
C LEU A 111 -27.23 14.39 38.78
N PHE A 112 -27.96 15.31 38.15
CA PHE A 112 -28.62 16.42 38.84
C PHE A 112 -29.91 16.01 39.58
N ASN A 113 -30.58 14.94 39.15
CA ASN A 113 -31.82 14.45 39.76
C ASN A 113 -31.59 13.35 40.82
N PHE A 114 -30.32 13.13 41.21
CA PHE A 114 -29.90 12.01 42.03
C PHE A 114 -30.13 12.26 43.54
N ASP A 115 -31.39 12.43 43.95
CA ASP A 115 -31.75 12.63 45.37
C ASP A 115 -32.14 11.32 46.09
N SER A 116 -32.03 10.17 45.41
CA SER A 116 -32.41 8.88 46.00
C SER A 116 -31.63 7.70 45.44
N SER A 117 -30.96 6.95 46.32
CA SER A 117 -30.15 5.77 46.02
C SER A 117 -30.89 4.64 45.30
N LYS A 118 -32.23 4.63 45.34
CA LYS A 118 -33.05 3.55 44.77
C LYS A 118 -33.15 3.52 43.25
N ASN A 119 -32.83 4.62 42.56
CA ASN A 119 -32.91 4.69 41.09
C ASN A 119 -31.58 4.36 40.39
N PHE A 120 -30.50 4.15 41.16
CA PHE A 120 -29.17 3.90 40.60
C PHE A 120 -29.07 2.60 39.82
N ASP A 121 -29.64 1.53 40.34
CA ASP A 121 -29.55 0.21 39.71
C ASP A 121 -30.23 0.18 38.34
N ALA A 122 -31.41 0.81 38.24
CA ALA A 122 -32.15 0.90 36.97
C ALA A 122 -31.40 1.75 35.93
N TRP A 123 -30.81 2.87 36.36
CA TRP A 123 -30.09 3.77 35.47
C TRP A 123 -28.77 3.15 34.97
N TRP A 124 -28.04 2.47 35.85
CA TRP A 124 -26.85 1.71 35.49
C TRP A 124 -27.17 0.60 34.49
N ALA A 125 -28.25 -0.16 34.72
CA ALA A 125 -28.68 -1.21 33.81
C ALA A 125 -28.97 -0.66 32.40
N PHE A 126 -29.65 0.50 32.31
CA PHE A 126 -29.90 1.17 31.04
C PHE A 126 -28.61 1.56 30.30
N MET A 127 -27.61 2.09 31.02
CA MET A 127 -26.31 2.45 30.44
C MET A 127 -25.54 1.24 29.91
N VAL A 128 -25.58 0.11 30.64
CA VAL A 128 -24.95 -1.14 30.19
C VAL A 128 -25.62 -1.66 28.91
N ILE A 129 -26.95 -1.62 28.84
CA ILE A 129 -27.71 -2.03 27.64
C ILE A 129 -27.35 -1.13 26.46
N ALA A 130 -27.32 0.19 26.66
CA ALA A 130 -26.94 1.15 25.62
C ALA A 130 -25.53 0.89 25.07
N LEU A 131 -24.57 0.66 25.96
CA LEU A 131 -23.20 0.34 25.58
C LEU A 131 -23.12 -0.99 24.82
N ALA A 132 -23.88 -2.00 25.23
CA ALA A 132 -23.95 -3.28 24.53
C ALA A 132 -24.48 -3.11 23.10
N VAL A 133 -25.53 -2.30 22.90
CA VAL A 133 -26.07 -2.00 21.56
C VAL A 133 -25.04 -1.29 20.68
N LEU A 134 -24.32 -0.29 21.21
CA LEU A 134 -23.24 0.39 20.48
C LEU A 134 -22.10 -0.57 20.09
N MET A 135 -21.72 -1.49 20.99
CA MET A 135 -20.69 -2.48 20.73
C MET A 135 -21.11 -3.49 19.67
N LEU A 136 -22.38 -3.94 19.69
CA LEU A 136 -22.92 -4.84 18.66
C LEU A 136 -23.02 -4.14 17.30
N GLY A 137 -23.47 -2.88 17.26
CA GLY A 137 -23.55 -2.09 16.03
C GLY A 137 -22.19 -1.84 15.39
N THR A 138 -21.19 -1.48 16.19
CA THR A 138 -19.82 -1.29 15.71
C THR A 138 -19.20 -2.61 15.23
N LEU A 139 -19.43 -3.73 15.93
CA LEU A 139 -18.96 -5.05 15.49
C LEU A 139 -19.60 -5.46 14.17
N GLY A 140 -20.92 -5.30 14.02
CA GLY A 140 -21.62 -5.60 12.77
C GLY A 140 -21.08 -4.79 11.59
N THR A 141 -20.80 -3.49 11.83
CA THR A 141 -20.19 -2.62 10.82
C THR A 141 -18.81 -3.12 10.41
N VAL A 142 -17.95 -3.49 11.37
CA VAL A 142 -16.60 -4.00 11.07
C VAL A 142 -16.65 -5.31 10.26
N LEU A 143 -17.58 -6.22 10.58
CA LEU A 143 -17.75 -7.47 9.83
C LEU A 143 -18.24 -7.22 8.41
N TYR A 144 -19.23 -6.33 8.26
CA TYR A 144 -19.74 -5.90 6.96
C TYR A 144 -18.64 -5.27 6.10
N THR A 145 -17.88 -4.32 6.66
CA THR A 145 -16.81 -3.63 5.93
C THR A 145 -15.73 -4.60 5.49
N LYS A 146 -15.39 -5.59 6.34
CA LYS A 146 -14.43 -6.65 5.98
C LYS A 146 -14.93 -7.48 4.80
N SER A 147 -16.19 -7.90 4.83
CA SER A 147 -16.80 -8.70 3.76
C SER A 147 -16.78 -7.96 2.41
N GLU A 148 -17.25 -6.71 2.38
CA GLU A 148 -17.27 -5.91 1.16
C GLU A 148 -15.86 -5.56 0.65
N THR A 149 -14.92 -5.28 1.56
CA THR A 149 -13.51 -5.07 1.17
C THR A 149 -12.91 -6.32 0.54
N MET A 150 -13.24 -7.52 1.05
CA MET A 150 -12.79 -8.77 0.43
C MET A 150 -13.39 -8.96 -0.96
N LYS A 151 -14.67 -8.63 -1.17
CA LYS A 151 -15.30 -8.71 -2.50
C LYS A 151 -14.59 -7.80 -3.51
N ALA A 152 -14.32 -6.54 -3.14
CA ALA A 152 -13.60 -5.60 -4.00
C ALA A 152 -12.18 -6.12 -4.34
N ARG A 153 -11.47 -6.69 -3.36
CA ARG A 153 -10.15 -7.30 -3.59
C ARG A 153 -10.19 -8.48 -4.55
N THR A 154 -11.18 -9.36 -4.40
CA THR A 154 -11.38 -10.49 -5.31
C THR A 154 -11.72 -10.02 -6.71
N ALA A 155 -12.56 -8.98 -6.84
CA ALA A 155 -12.89 -8.38 -8.14
C ALA A 155 -11.64 -7.77 -8.81
N LEU A 156 -10.86 -6.96 -8.09
CA LEU A 156 -9.59 -6.40 -8.60
C LEU A 156 -8.61 -7.47 -9.08
N ARG A 157 -8.43 -8.53 -8.28
CA ARG A 157 -7.57 -9.66 -8.66
C ARG A 157 -8.06 -10.32 -9.93
N ARG A 158 -9.37 -10.55 -10.04
CA ARG A 158 -9.97 -11.13 -11.23
C ARG A 158 -9.71 -10.29 -12.48
N VAL A 159 -9.90 -8.97 -12.40
CA VAL A 159 -9.61 -8.05 -13.53
C VAL A 159 -8.13 -8.13 -13.91
N CYS A 160 -7.22 -8.07 -12.93
CA CYS A 160 -5.78 -8.21 -13.18
C CYS A 160 -5.40 -9.55 -13.81
N ASP A 161 -6.01 -10.65 -13.36
CA ASP A 161 -5.77 -12.01 -13.88
C ASP A 161 -6.33 -12.19 -15.30
N GLU A 162 -7.44 -11.54 -15.63
CA GLU A 162 -8.04 -11.53 -16.96
C GLU A 162 -7.16 -10.74 -17.95
N GLU A 163 -6.72 -9.54 -17.57
CA GLU A 163 -5.84 -8.72 -18.43
C GLU A 163 -4.44 -9.33 -18.61
N SER A 164 -3.88 -9.97 -17.58
CA SER A 164 -2.60 -10.68 -17.69
C SER A 164 -2.65 -11.81 -18.73
N LYS A 165 -3.84 -12.40 -18.98
CA LYS A 165 -4.02 -13.44 -20.01
C LYS A 165 -4.15 -12.86 -21.41
N LEU A 166 -4.65 -11.62 -21.54
CA LEU A 166 -4.83 -10.94 -22.82
C LEU A 166 -3.50 -10.41 -23.37
N HIS A 167 -2.58 -10.01 -22.49
CA HIS A 167 -1.29 -9.42 -22.88
C HIS A 167 -0.11 -10.35 -22.56
N PRO A 168 0.33 -11.23 -23.50
CA PRO A 168 1.45 -12.11 -23.25
C PRO A 168 2.74 -11.30 -23.00
N GLY A 169 3.36 -11.54 -21.85
CA GLY A 169 4.54 -10.82 -21.40
C GLY A 169 4.27 -9.72 -20.37
N LEU A 170 3.00 -9.44 -20.04
CA LEU A 170 2.61 -8.62 -18.90
C LEU A 170 2.00 -9.49 -17.79
N SER A 171 2.31 -9.18 -16.54
CA SER A 171 1.55 -9.72 -15.40
C SER A 171 1.17 -8.59 -14.45
N PHE A 172 -0.12 -8.59 -14.07
CA PHE A 172 -0.71 -7.62 -13.17
C PHE A 172 -0.98 -8.28 -11.82
N HIS A 173 -0.45 -7.70 -10.74
CA HIS A 173 -0.59 -8.23 -9.39
C HIS A 173 -1.10 -7.16 -8.43
N VAL A 174 -2.23 -7.43 -7.79
CA VAL A 174 -2.75 -6.55 -6.74
C VAL A 174 -1.95 -6.78 -5.46
N LYS A 175 -1.19 -5.76 -5.02
CA LYS A 175 -0.38 -5.81 -3.81
C LYS A 175 -1.02 -5.00 -2.68
N PHE A 176 -0.92 -5.57 -1.49
CA PHE A 176 -1.46 -5.01 -0.24
C PHE A 176 -0.30 -4.73 0.70
N GLN A 177 0.14 -3.47 0.79
CA GLN A 177 1.21 -3.08 1.69
C GLN A 177 0.68 -2.36 2.92
N VAL A 178 1.11 -2.80 4.10
CA VAL A 178 0.88 -2.08 5.35
C VAL A 178 2.16 -1.34 5.67
N HIS A 179 2.18 -0.04 5.43
CA HIS A 179 3.27 0.81 5.86
C HIS A 179 3.08 1.14 7.34
N MET A 180 3.89 0.52 8.19
CA MET A 180 3.96 0.86 9.60
C MET A 180 5.07 1.89 9.80
N TRP A 181 4.77 3.02 10.42
CA TRP A 181 5.81 3.94 10.89
C TRP A 181 5.58 4.27 12.35
N PHE A 182 6.69 4.41 13.07
CA PHE A 182 6.70 4.75 14.48
C PHE A 182 6.83 6.27 14.57
N SER A 183 5.79 6.96 15.05
CA SER A 183 5.90 8.37 15.40
C SER A 183 6.08 8.49 16.92
N GLY A 184 7.23 8.96 17.38
CA GLY A 184 7.44 9.22 18.79
C GLY A 184 8.87 9.66 19.12
N GLY A 185 9.03 10.94 19.47
CA GLY A 185 10.14 11.39 20.31
C GLY A 185 9.70 11.37 21.78
N GLY A 186 10.58 10.94 22.70
CA GLY A 186 10.36 11.09 24.14
C GLY A 186 9.35 10.13 24.78
N GLY A 187 9.54 8.82 24.65
CA GLY A 187 8.93 7.82 25.56
C GLY A 187 7.57 7.24 25.18
N SER A 188 6.85 7.82 24.21
CA SER A 188 5.60 7.24 23.68
C SER A 188 5.77 6.82 22.22
N ARG A 189 5.80 5.51 21.95
CA ARG A 189 5.85 4.95 20.59
C ARG A 189 4.43 4.73 20.09
N ASN A 190 3.88 5.71 19.36
CA ASN A 190 2.65 5.49 18.62
C ASN A 190 2.98 4.75 17.32
N VAL A 191 2.41 3.56 17.15
CA VAL A 191 2.48 2.80 15.90
C VAL A 191 1.35 3.29 15.00
N ASN A 192 1.70 4.02 13.95
CA ASN A 192 0.75 4.35 12.90
C ASN A 192 0.90 3.33 11.78
N SER A 193 -0.21 2.85 11.26
CA SER A 193 -0.24 2.02 10.07
C SER A 193 -1.11 2.68 9.00
N LYS A 194 -0.62 2.68 7.77
CA LYS A 194 -1.42 2.96 6.57
C LYS A 194 -1.39 1.73 5.70
N LEU A 195 -2.58 1.31 5.28
CA LEU A 195 -2.73 0.32 4.26
C LEU A 195 -2.75 1.04 2.90
N TYR A 196 -1.84 0.66 2.02
CA TYR A 196 -1.80 1.08 0.63
C TYR A 196 -2.08 -0.14 -0.23
N ASN A 197 -3.07 -0.04 -1.10
CA ASN A 197 -3.29 -1.04 -2.15
C ASN A 197 -2.86 -0.40 -3.47
N TYR A 198 -2.03 -1.10 -4.22
CA TYR A 198 -1.56 -0.67 -5.54
C TYR A 198 -1.47 -1.89 -6.45
N ILE A 199 -1.43 -1.66 -7.75
CA ILE A 199 -1.26 -2.71 -8.74
C ILE A 199 0.20 -2.68 -9.18
N GLU A 200 0.86 -3.82 -9.04
CA GLU A 200 2.21 -4.03 -9.53
C GLU A 200 2.13 -4.67 -10.93
N VAL A 201 2.81 -4.06 -11.88
CA VAL A 201 2.86 -4.54 -13.26
C VAL A 201 4.27 -4.99 -13.55
N GLN A 202 4.42 -6.25 -13.94
CA GLN A 202 5.71 -6.82 -14.31
C GLN A 202 5.73 -7.12 -15.79
N VAL A 203 6.80 -6.67 -16.45
CA VAL A 203 7.05 -7.00 -17.85
C VAL A 203 8.05 -8.15 -17.86
N ALA A 204 7.66 -9.28 -18.44
CA ALA A 204 8.59 -10.36 -18.70
C ALA A 204 9.63 -9.82 -19.66
N HIS A 205 10.87 -9.67 -19.17
CA HIS A 205 11.97 -9.28 -20.02
C HIS A 205 12.09 -10.36 -21.10
N GLN A 206 11.67 -10.03 -22.32
CA GLN A 206 12.12 -10.75 -23.50
C GLN A 206 13.61 -10.45 -23.55
N GLY A 207 14.40 -11.23 -22.81
CA GLY A 207 15.84 -11.23 -23.01
C GLY A 207 16.07 -11.36 -24.52
N PRO A 208 17.05 -10.63 -25.09
CA PRO A 208 17.42 -10.84 -26.48
C PRO A 208 17.55 -12.34 -26.61
N ASP A 209 16.74 -12.94 -27.48
CA ASP A 209 16.62 -14.38 -27.65
C ASP A 209 18.04 -14.91 -27.68
N ILE A 210 18.55 -15.37 -26.53
CA ILE A 210 19.77 -16.13 -26.48
C ILE A 210 19.21 -17.43 -27.02
N THR A 211 19.13 -17.49 -28.36
CA THR A 211 19.15 -18.70 -29.13
C THR A 211 20.18 -19.54 -28.43
N VAL A 212 19.71 -20.42 -27.55
CA VAL A 212 20.50 -21.50 -27.01
C VAL A 212 20.82 -22.25 -28.27
N GLY A 213 21.99 -21.95 -28.82
CA GLY A 213 22.45 -22.54 -30.06
C GLY A 213 22.37 -24.04 -29.86
N MET A 214 21.39 -24.67 -30.52
CA MET A 214 21.73 -25.89 -31.23
C MET A 214 22.99 -25.53 -32.01
N ALA A 215 24.11 -26.10 -31.57
CA ALA A 215 25.42 -25.82 -32.12
C ALA A 215 25.31 -25.81 -33.66
N PRO A 216 25.54 -24.66 -34.33
CA PRO A 216 25.72 -24.70 -35.76
C PRO A 216 26.98 -25.52 -36.03
N VAL A 217 26.83 -26.59 -36.81
CA VAL A 217 27.95 -27.26 -37.45
C VAL A 217 28.68 -26.20 -38.26
N PHE A 218 29.87 -25.83 -37.81
CA PHE A 218 30.73 -24.85 -38.46
C PHE A 218 31.11 -25.37 -39.86
N VAL A 219 30.68 -24.65 -40.90
CA VAL A 219 31.39 -24.60 -42.17
C VAL A 219 32.21 -23.32 -42.14
N ASP A 220 33.52 -23.50 -42.21
CA ASP A 220 34.55 -22.47 -42.16
C ASP A 220 34.41 -21.53 -43.38
N GLU A 221 34.16 -20.25 -43.16
CA GLU A 221 34.33 -19.21 -44.19
C GLU A 221 35.01 -17.97 -43.60
N PRO A 222 36.15 -17.52 -44.16
CA PRO A 222 36.93 -16.45 -43.57
C PRO A 222 36.53 -15.10 -44.18
N GLN A 223 35.86 -14.22 -43.43
CA GLN A 223 35.79 -12.80 -43.80
C GLN A 223 35.97 -11.81 -42.63
N ALA A 224 37.01 -10.99 -42.82
CA ALA A 224 37.21 -9.59 -42.46
C ALA A 224 36.55 -9.02 -41.19
N ARG A 225 37.42 -8.83 -40.19
CA ARG A 225 37.24 -8.07 -38.95
C ARG A 225 36.98 -6.57 -39.22
N VAL A 226 35.77 -6.09 -38.93
CA VAL A 226 35.48 -4.65 -38.76
C VAL A 226 35.35 -4.36 -37.27
N THR A 227 36.27 -3.57 -36.75
CA THR A 227 36.35 -3.13 -35.36
C THR A 227 35.32 -2.01 -35.13
N ALA A 228 34.23 -2.29 -34.42
CA ALA A 228 33.29 -1.27 -33.93
C ALA A 228 33.53 -0.99 -32.44
N ALA A 229 33.59 0.29 -32.10
CA ALA A 229 33.88 0.81 -30.76
C ALA A 229 32.74 0.55 -29.75
N PRO A 230 33.04 0.37 -28.46
CA PRO A 230 32.04 0.10 -27.44
C PRO A 230 31.24 1.37 -27.07
N VAL A 231 29.92 1.23 -27.08
CA VAL A 231 28.94 2.21 -26.55
C VAL A 231 28.81 1.99 -25.03
N PRO A 232 28.94 3.03 -24.19
CA PRO A 232 28.85 2.89 -22.74
C PRO A 232 27.40 2.84 -22.24
N THR A 233 27.05 1.75 -21.56
CA THR A 233 25.80 1.57 -20.81
C THR A 233 25.90 2.27 -19.43
N PRO A 234 24.88 3.02 -18.97
CA PRO A 234 24.90 3.64 -17.66
C PRO A 234 24.59 2.60 -16.56
N ALA A 235 25.64 1.99 -16.02
CA ALA A 235 25.56 1.27 -14.77
C ALA A 235 25.38 2.28 -13.61
N ALA A 236 24.47 2.00 -12.69
CA ALA A 236 24.36 2.68 -11.40
C ALA A 236 25.62 2.41 -10.57
N ALA A 237 26.70 3.12 -10.89
CA ALA A 237 27.96 3.09 -10.19
C ALA A 237 27.87 4.07 -9.00
N THR A 238 27.53 3.55 -7.84
CA THR A 238 27.84 4.21 -6.55
C THR A 238 29.35 4.22 -6.25
N GLY A 239 30.19 3.67 -7.13
CA GLY A 239 31.62 3.41 -6.88
C GLY A 239 32.63 4.43 -7.42
N GLY A 240 32.28 5.71 -7.60
CA GLY A 240 33.22 6.69 -8.18
C GLY A 240 33.24 8.10 -7.58
N ARG A 241 32.36 8.43 -6.63
CA ARG A 241 32.35 9.76 -6.02
C ARG A 241 33.32 9.80 -4.84
N SER A 242 34.23 10.77 -4.86
CA SER A 242 35.13 11.00 -3.73
C SER A 242 34.32 11.30 -2.46
N PRO A 243 34.83 10.94 -1.27
CA PRO A 243 34.16 11.25 0.00
C PRO A 243 33.79 12.74 0.13
N ALA A 244 34.63 13.64 -0.39
CA ALA A 244 34.37 15.07 -0.43
C ALA A 244 33.13 15.44 -1.26
N GLN A 245 32.94 14.79 -2.42
CA GLN A 245 31.79 15.02 -3.27
C GLN A 245 30.50 14.48 -2.64
N ARG A 246 30.56 13.33 -1.95
CA ARG A 246 29.43 12.78 -1.19
C ARG A 246 29.02 13.68 -0.02
N LEU A 247 29.98 14.32 0.65
CA LEU A 247 29.72 15.30 1.71
C LEU A 247 29.03 16.57 1.17
N ALA A 248 29.47 17.07 0.01
CA ALA A 248 28.82 18.22 -0.65
C ALA A 248 27.38 17.91 -1.08
N ASP A 249 27.14 16.72 -1.66
CA ASP A 249 25.79 16.26 -2.00
C ASP A 249 24.91 16.12 -0.75
N LEU A 250 25.47 15.67 0.37
CA LEU A 250 24.76 15.52 1.64
C LEU A 250 24.32 16.86 2.24
N GLU A 251 25.13 17.92 2.10
CA GLU A 251 24.74 19.28 2.50
C GLU A 251 23.58 19.83 1.68
N LEU A 252 23.54 19.52 0.37
CA LEU A 252 22.49 20.01 -0.52
C LEU A 252 21.12 19.42 -0.16
N ILE A 253 21.08 18.18 0.31
CA ILE A 253 19.83 17.50 0.72
C ILE A 253 19.53 17.62 2.22
N LYS A 254 20.30 18.42 2.98
CA LYS A 254 20.17 18.53 4.44
C LYS A 254 18.80 18.98 4.90
N GLU A 255 18.16 19.90 4.15
CA GLU A 255 16.82 20.41 4.49
C GLU A 255 15.70 19.36 4.36
N HIS A 256 15.97 18.26 3.66
CA HIS A 256 15.02 17.16 3.46
C HIS A 256 15.28 15.94 4.36
N LEU A 257 16.35 15.97 5.15
CA LEU A 257 16.73 14.89 6.06
C LEU A 257 16.47 15.31 7.51
N SER A 258 16.13 14.33 8.35
CA SER A 258 16.15 14.56 9.79
C SER A 258 17.60 14.73 10.29
N ASP A 259 17.79 15.51 11.36
CA ASP A 259 19.12 15.77 11.94
C ASP A 259 19.88 14.47 12.30
N GLU A 260 19.15 13.45 12.73
CA GLU A 260 19.66 12.11 13.07
C GLU A 260 20.19 11.38 11.81
N GLU A 261 19.42 11.36 10.72
CA GLU A 261 19.81 10.72 9.47
C GLU A 261 20.99 11.42 8.80
N TYR A 262 21.01 12.76 8.84
CA TYR A 262 22.12 13.56 8.34
C TYR A 262 23.41 13.25 9.12
N LYS A 263 23.36 13.23 10.47
CA LYS A 263 24.51 12.86 11.30
C LYS A 263 25.02 11.45 11.01
N LYS A 264 24.10 10.48 10.85
CA LYS A 264 24.47 9.10 10.53
C LYS A 264 25.18 9.01 9.18
N LYS A 265 24.58 9.53 8.10
CA LYS A 265 25.16 9.53 6.75
C LYS A 265 26.51 10.25 6.70
N ARG A 266 26.64 11.37 7.42
CA ARG A 266 27.90 12.11 7.53
C ARG A 266 28.98 11.28 8.22
N THR A 267 28.63 10.56 9.28
CA THR A 267 29.55 9.69 10.01
C THR A 267 30.00 8.51 9.15
N ASP A 268 29.07 7.89 8.42
CA ASP A 268 29.38 6.80 7.49
C ASP A 268 30.37 7.24 6.40
N ILE A 269 30.19 8.44 5.82
CA ILE A 269 31.13 8.99 4.81
C ILE A 269 32.51 9.30 5.41
N ILE A 270 32.57 9.75 6.67
CA ILE A 270 33.85 10.03 7.35
C ILE A 270 34.57 8.74 7.75
N MET A 271 33.85 7.67 8.09
CA MET A 271 34.47 6.37 8.42
C MET A 271 35.04 5.63 7.20
N GLU A 272 34.61 5.99 6.00
CA GLU A 272 35.14 5.44 4.74
C GLU A 272 36.45 6.13 4.26
N LEU A 273 36.88 7.22 4.91
CA LEU A 273 38.15 7.92 4.66
C LEU A 273 39.31 7.26 5.41
#